data_AF-A0A101HU22-F1
#
_entry.id   AF-A0A101HU22-F1
#
_cell.length_a   1.000
_cell.length_b   1.000
_cell.length_c   1.000
_cell.angle_alpha   90.00
_cell.angle_beta   90.00
_cell.angle_gamma   90.00
#
_symmetry.space_group_name_H-M   'P 1'
#
loop_
_entity.id
_entity.type
_entity.pdbx_description
1 polymer ?
#
loop_
_entity_poly.entity_id
_entity_poly.type
_entity_poly.pdbx_seq_one_letter_code
_entity_poly.pdbx_strand_id
1 'polypeptide(L)'
;RFRPTILGQVTNDFLVKHFSEIMDLPFTAKMEEDLDEIANGKKDWHQVVKEFYQPFIKKVEEVEEKAKRVKIPVEKTGKKCPECQKGELVIRTGRFGKFLSCSRFPDCKYTAAYIEKVEGASCPDCGGQVVVRRTKKGRRFYGCSNYPKCKWASWRKPKKENKKLQKKIN
;
A
#
# COMPACT_ATOMS: atom_id res chain seq x y z
N ARG A 1 2.07 15.20 7.82
CA ARG A 1 1.49 15.36 6.46
C ARG A 1 1.04 13.99 5.98
N PHE A 2 -0.24 13.85 5.66
CA PHE A 2 -0.78 12.61 5.09
C PHE A 2 -0.31 12.45 3.64
N ARG A 3 -0.07 11.20 3.23
CA ARG A 3 0.25 10.85 1.85
C ARG A 3 -0.58 9.63 1.46
N PRO A 4 -1.32 9.68 0.35
CA PRO A 4 -2.12 8.54 -0.06
C PRO A 4 -1.21 7.38 -0.48
N THR A 5 -1.68 6.17 -0.26
CA THR A 5 -1.02 4.96 -0.79
C THR A 5 -1.44 4.75 -2.24
N ILE A 6 -0.62 4.06 -3.04
CA ILE A 6 -0.98 3.70 -4.42
C ILE A 6 -2.31 2.93 -4.44
N LEU A 7 -2.50 2.01 -3.49
CA LEU A 7 -3.76 1.28 -3.36
C LEU A 7 -4.92 2.24 -3.08
N GLY A 8 -4.75 3.17 -2.15
CA GLY A 8 -5.78 4.16 -1.83
C GLY A 8 -6.15 5.03 -3.03
N GLN A 9 -5.18 5.47 -3.83
CA GLN A 9 -5.43 6.22 -5.07
C GLN A 9 -6.23 5.39 -6.06
N VAL A 10 -5.77 4.17 -6.36
CA VAL A 10 -6.41 3.28 -7.33
C VAL A 10 -7.84 2.89 -6.90
N THR A 11 -8.04 2.63 -5.60
CA THR A 11 -9.37 2.35 -5.05
C THR A 11 -10.26 3.58 -5.13
N ASN A 12 -9.75 4.77 -4.77
CA ASN A 12 -10.51 6.01 -4.88
C ASN A 12 -10.92 6.31 -6.32
N ASP A 13 -10.00 6.20 -7.28
CA ASP A 13 -10.28 6.44 -8.69
C ASP A 13 -11.34 5.47 -9.23
N PHE A 14 -11.30 4.21 -8.77
CA PHE A 14 -12.33 3.23 -9.11
C PHE A 14 -13.69 3.61 -8.52
N LEU A 15 -13.74 3.97 -7.23
CA LEU A 15 -14.98 4.33 -6.56
C LEU A 15 -15.60 5.60 -7.17
N VAL A 16 -14.82 6.66 -7.38
CA VAL A 16 -15.29 7.91 -7.98
C VAL A 16 -15.81 7.69 -9.40
N LYS A 17 -15.17 6.80 -10.17
CA LYS A 17 -15.60 6.50 -11.55
C LYS A 17 -16.94 5.78 -11.63
N HIS A 18 -17.22 4.87 -10.68
CA HIS A 18 -18.38 3.98 -10.75
C HIS A 18 -19.53 4.38 -9.81
N PHE A 19 -19.22 5.13 -8.75
CA PHE A 19 -20.12 5.54 -7.68
C PHE A 19 -20.01 7.05 -7.40
N SER A 20 -19.94 7.87 -8.46
CA SER A 20 -19.70 9.31 -8.37
C SER A 20 -20.71 10.04 -7.47
N GLU A 21 -21.99 9.65 -7.54
CA GLU A 21 -23.08 10.23 -6.75
C GLU A 21 -22.89 10.00 -5.24
N ILE A 22 -22.40 8.82 -4.84
CA ILE A 22 -22.20 8.48 -3.42
C ILE A 22 -20.87 9.07 -2.90
N MET A 23 -19.89 9.23 -3.79
CA MET A 23 -18.57 9.76 -3.47
C MET A 23 -18.51 11.30 -3.47
N ASP A 24 -19.64 11.97 -3.73
CA ASP A 24 -19.70 13.42 -3.71
C ASP A 24 -19.89 13.96 -2.27
N LEU A 25 -19.48 15.22 -2.08
CA LEU A 25 -19.62 15.89 -0.79
C LEU A 25 -21.09 16.21 -0.45
N PRO A 26 -21.94 16.68 -1.38
CA PRO A 26 -23.35 16.95 -1.09
C PRO A 26 -24.16 15.75 -0.59
N PHE A 27 -23.97 14.57 -1.19
CA PHE A 27 -24.59 13.32 -0.78
C PHE A 27 -24.19 12.96 0.64
N THR A 28 -22.90 13.04 0.96
CA THR A 28 -22.40 12.76 2.30
C THR A 28 -23.04 13.73 3.31
N ALA A 29 -23.12 15.02 2.99
CA ALA A 29 -23.76 16.01 3.86
C ALA A 29 -25.24 15.73 4.09
N LYS A 30 -25.99 15.38 3.02
CA LYS A 30 -27.41 15.02 3.11
C LYS A 30 -27.63 13.78 3.97
N MET A 31 -26.79 12.76 3.81
CA MET A 31 -26.91 11.53 4.59
C MET A 31 -26.69 11.76 6.08
N GLU A 32 -25.74 12.62 6.46
CA GLU A 32 -25.56 13.02 7.87
C GLU A 32 -26.79 13.78 8.41
N GLU A 33 -27.38 14.68 7.62
CA GLU A 33 -28.62 15.37 7.99
C GLU A 33 -29.81 14.40 8.17
N ASP A 34 -29.95 13.42 7.26
CA ASP A 34 -30.96 12.37 7.37
C ASP A 34 -30.79 11.54 8.67
N LEU A 35 -29.53 11.24 9.06
CA LEU A 35 -29.23 10.53 10.30
C LEU A 35 -29.54 11.37 11.54
N ASP A 36 -29.27 12.67 11.51
CA ASP A 36 -29.65 13.60 12.58
C ASP A 36 -31.17 13.72 12.73
N GLU A 37 -31.92 13.73 11.63
CA GLU A 37 -33.38 13.75 11.66
C GLU A 37 -33.97 12.45 12.22
N ILE A 38 -33.37 11.30 11.93
CA ILE A 38 -33.71 10.02 12.56
C ILE A 38 -33.48 10.09 14.07
N ALA A 39 -32.31 10.59 14.50
CA ALA A 39 -31.98 10.70 15.92
C ALA A 39 -32.96 11.61 16.69
N ASN A 40 -33.47 12.65 16.01
CA ASN A 40 -34.49 13.55 16.55
C ASN A 40 -35.93 13.02 16.41
N GLY A 41 -36.14 11.82 15.87
CA GLY A 41 -37.46 11.21 15.67
C GLY A 41 -38.30 11.84 14.56
N LYS A 42 -37.69 12.63 13.67
CA LYS A 42 -38.36 13.33 12.56
C LYS A 42 -38.49 12.47 11.30
N LYS A 43 -37.64 11.46 11.14
CA LYS A 43 -37.65 10.51 10.02
C LYS A 43 -37.66 9.07 10.50
N ASP A 44 -38.32 8.21 9.73
CA ASP A 44 -38.22 6.76 9.91
C ASP A 44 -36.94 6.23 9.24
N TRP A 45 -36.14 5.50 10.03
CA TRP A 45 -34.85 5.00 9.56
C TRP A 45 -34.98 3.92 8.49
N HIS A 46 -36.05 3.11 8.52
CA HIS A 46 -36.26 2.08 7.51
C HIS A 46 -36.46 2.71 6.13
N GLN A 47 -37.21 3.82 6.07
CA GLN A 47 -37.41 4.57 4.83
C GLN A 47 -36.09 5.10 4.27
N VAL A 48 -35.29 5.79 5.09
CA VAL A 48 -33.99 6.36 4.67
C VAL A 48 -33.05 5.26 4.16
N VAL A 49 -32.91 4.15 4.89
CA VAL A 49 -32.06 3.03 4.48
C VAL A 49 -32.57 2.39 3.20
N LYS A 50 -33.89 2.24 3.04
CA LYS A 50 -34.49 1.65 1.83
C LYS A 50 -34.25 2.54 0.60
N GLU A 51 -34.41 3.86 0.75
CA GLU A 51 -34.18 4.84 -0.32
C GLU A 51 -32.72 4.85 -0.79
N PHE A 52 -31.76 4.68 0.12
CA PHE A 52 -30.36 4.53 -0.24
C PHE A 52 -30.02 3.16 -0.86
N TYR A 53 -30.45 2.08 -0.20
CA TYR A 53 -29.94 0.74 -0.50
C TYR A 53 -30.47 0.20 -1.85
N GLN A 54 -31.72 0.50 -2.20
CA GLN A 54 -32.35 0.03 -3.44
C GLN A 54 -31.63 0.48 -4.73
N PRO A 55 -31.30 1.76 -4.92
CA PRO A 55 -30.48 2.18 -6.06
C PRO A 55 -29.02 1.73 -5.94
N PHE A 56 -28.47 1.71 -4.71
CA PHE A 56 -27.08 1.32 -4.47
C PHE A 56 -26.80 -0.12 -4.91
N ILE A 57 -27.63 -1.08 -4.49
CA ILE A 57 -27.38 -2.51 -4.80
C ILE A 57 -27.44 -2.77 -6.30
N LYS A 58 -28.39 -2.16 -7.02
CA LYS A 58 -28.46 -2.25 -8.49
C LYS A 58 -27.21 -1.71 -9.15
N LYS A 59 -26.64 -0.63 -8.60
CA LYS A 59 -25.38 -0.06 -9.09
C LYS A 59 -24.21 -0.98 -8.83
N VAL A 60 -24.16 -1.61 -7.65
CA VAL A 60 -23.11 -2.59 -7.31
C VAL A 60 -23.17 -3.78 -8.27
N GLU A 61 -24.35 -4.35 -8.52
CA GLU A 61 -24.55 -5.46 -9.47
C GLU A 61 -24.11 -5.07 -10.90
N GLU A 62 -24.50 -3.88 -11.38
CA GLU A 62 -24.07 -3.37 -12.68
C GLU A 62 -22.54 -3.27 -12.79
N VAL A 63 -21.91 -2.73 -11.74
CA VAL A 63 -20.45 -2.54 -11.69
C VAL A 63 -19.74 -3.88 -11.58
N GLU A 64 -20.28 -4.84 -10.84
CA GLU A 64 -19.70 -6.18 -10.71
C GLU A 64 -19.68 -6.93 -12.05
N GLU A 65 -20.74 -6.83 -12.85
CA GLU A 65 -20.78 -7.45 -14.18
C GLU A 65 -19.91 -6.73 -15.21
N LYS A 66 -19.95 -5.40 -15.25
CA LYS A 66 -19.33 -4.61 -16.34
C LYS A 66 -17.90 -4.19 -16.05
N ALA A 67 -17.52 -4.04 -14.78
CA ALA A 67 -16.22 -3.47 -14.44
C ALA A 67 -15.10 -4.52 -14.59
N LYS A 68 -14.12 -4.17 -15.43
CA LYS A 68 -12.88 -4.93 -15.51
C LYS A 68 -12.13 -4.81 -14.19
N ARG A 69 -11.61 -5.94 -13.68
CA ARG A 69 -10.73 -5.95 -12.50
C ARG A 69 -9.60 -4.95 -12.66
N VAL A 70 -9.52 -4.01 -11.73
CA VAL A 70 -8.48 -2.97 -11.74
C VAL A 70 -7.11 -3.61 -11.53
N LYS A 71 -6.21 -3.44 -12.48
CA LYS A 71 -4.82 -3.87 -12.35
C LYS A 71 -4.08 -2.81 -11.55
N ILE A 72 -3.76 -3.12 -10.30
CA ILE A 72 -2.92 -2.24 -9.48
C ILE A 72 -1.52 -2.19 -10.14
N PRO A 73 -0.98 -1.00 -10.45
CA PRO A 73 0.36 -0.88 -10.99
C PRO A 73 1.35 -1.42 -9.94
N VAL A 74 2.16 -2.39 -10.37
CA VAL A 74 3.16 -3.04 -9.53
C VAL A 74 4.55 -2.73 -10.05
N GLU A 75 5.47 -2.39 -9.16
CA GLU A 75 6.87 -2.17 -9.53
C GLU A 75 7.51 -3.50 -9.93
N LYS A 76 8.00 -3.60 -11.17
CA LYS A 76 8.70 -4.79 -11.66
C LYS A 76 10.15 -4.78 -11.15
N THR A 77 10.63 -5.94 -10.69
CA THR A 77 12.03 -6.08 -10.24
C THR A 77 12.98 -6.51 -11.37
N GLY A 78 12.46 -6.84 -12.55
CA GLY A 78 13.23 -7.40 -13.67
C GLY A 78 13.72 -8.84 -13.47
N LYS A 79 13.46 -9.46 -12.30
CA LYS A 79 13.85 -10.84 -12.01
C LYS A 79 12.74 -11.81 -12.44
N LYS A 80 13.11 -12.91 -13.08
CA LYS A 80 12.17 -14.00 -13.41
C LYS A 80 11.68 -14.71 -12.13
N CYS A 81 10.43 -15.15 -12.14
CA CYS A 81 9.86 -15.96 -11.07
C CYS A 81 10.57 -17.32 -11.02
N PRO A 82 11.11 -17.75 -9.86
CA PRO A 82 11.82 -19.02 -9.77
C PRO A 82 10.90 -20.24 -9.90
N GLU A 83 9.61 -20.11 -9.60
CA GLU A 83 8.64 -21.20 -9.63
C GLU A 83 8.12 -21.49 -11.04
N CYS A 84 7.67 -20.47 -11.76
CA CYS A 84 7.09 -20.68 -13.10
C CYS A 84 8.02 -20.31 -14.26
N GLN A 85 9.11 -19.56 -14.01
CA GLN A 85 10.10 -19.05 -14.98
C GLN A 85 9.55 -18.19 -16.15
N LYS A 86 8.23 -18.16 -16.33
CA LYS A 86 7.47 -17.42 -17.34
C LYS A 86 7.04 -16.04 -16.85
N GLY A 87 6.83 -15.88 -15.54
CA GLY A 87 6.45 -14.61 -14.92
C GLY A 87 7.65 -13.83 -14.39
N GLU A 88 7.43 -12.57 -14.05
CA GLU A 88 8.41 -11.69 -13.40
C GLU A 88 8.03 -11.47 -11.94
N LEU A 89 9.02 -11.23 -11.08
CA LEU A 89 8.78 -10.82 -9.70
C LEU A 89 8.41 -9.34 -9.66
N VAL A 90 7.25 -9.07 -9.06
CA VAL A 90 6.70 -7.73 -8.87
C VAL A 90 6.56 -7.42 -7.39
N ILE A 91 6.69 -6.15 -7.02
CA ILE A 91 6.53 -5.66 -5.65
C ILE A 91 5.06 -5.34 -5.43
N ARG A 92 4.43 -6.04 -4.47
CA ARG A 92 3.07 -5.79 -3.99
C ARG A 92 3.09 -5.30 -2.56
N THR A 93 2.05 -4.59 -2.14
CA THR A 93 1.88 -4.14 -0.77
C THR A 93 0.72 -4.90 -0.14
N GLY A 94 0.97 -5.59 0.98
CA GLY A 94 -0.05 -6.28 1.77
C GLY A 94 -0.07 -5.79 3.22
N ARG A 95 -0.85 -6.47 4.07
CA ARG A 95 -1.00 -6.13 5.52
C ARG A 95 0.33 -5.99 6.25
N PHE A 96 1.31 -6.82 5.93
CA PHE A 96 2.62 -6.86 6.59
C PHE A 96 3.69 -5.98 5.91
N GLY A 97 3.32 -5.23 4.86
CA GLY A 97 4.22 -4.37 4.09
C GLY A 97 4.45 -4.86 2.66
N LYS A 98 5.53 -4.38 2.05
CA LYS A 98 5.91 -4.76 0.68
C LYS A 98 6.40 -6.22 0.65
N PHE A 99 6.01 -6.97 -0.38
CA PHE A 99 6.44 -8.34 -0.65
C PHE A 99 6.61 -8.54 -2.16
N LEU A 100 7.38 -9.56 -2.53
CA LEU A 100 7.53 -9.98 -3.92
C LEU A 100 6.48 -11.03 -4.25
N SER A 101 5.83 -10.92 -5.41
CA SER A 101 4.95 -11.95 -5.94
C SER A 101 5.18 -12.17 -7.43
N CYS A 102 4.74 -13.30 -7.97
CA CYS A 102 4.70 -13.50 -9.41
C CYS A 102 3.72 -12.51 -10.09
N SER A 103 4.11 -11.96 -11.24
CA SER A 103 3.24 -11.10 -12.08
C SER A 103 2.02 -11.85 -12.62
N ARG A 104 2.09 -13.18 -12.72
CA ARG A 104 1.04 -14.06 -13.24
C ARG A 104 0.04 -14.53 -12.19
N PHE A 105 0.04 -13.98 -10.99
CA PHE A 105 -1.00 -14.27 -10.01
C PHE A 105 -2.39 -13.92 -10.60
N PRO A 106 -3.40 -14.81 -10.54
CA PRO A 106 -3.54 -15.97 -9.65
C PRO A 106 -2.94 -17.30 -10.14
N ASP A 107 -2.53 -17.42 -11.41
CA ASP A 107 -2.03 -18.67 -12.01
C ASP A 107 -0.76 -19.21 -11.32
N CYS A 108 0.08 -18.31 -10.80
CA CYS A 108 1.28 -18.65 -10.03
C CYS A 108 1.25 -17.90 -8.69
N LYS A 109 1.26 -18.67 -7.59
CA LYS A 109 1.09 -18.17 -6.22
C LYS A 109 2.42 -17.90 -5.49
N TYR A 110 3.55 -17.94 -6.22
CA TYR A 110 4.86 -17.63 -5.66
C TYR A 110 4.87 -16.28 -4.94
N THR A 111 5.34 -16.28 -3.68
CA THR A 111 5.58 -15.07 -2.90
C THR A 111 6.92 -15.17 -2.17
N ALA A 112 7.59 -14.02 -1.98
CA ALA A 112 8.84 -13.93 -1.24
C ALA A 112 8.92 -12.61 -0.47
N ALA A 113 9.74 -12.57 0.58
CA ALA A 113 9.96 -11.35 1.34
C ALA A 113 10.67 -10.28 0.48
N TYR A 114 10.15 -9.05 0.50
CA TYR A 114 10.83 -7.92 -0.13
C TYR A 114 11.82 -7.30 0.85
N ILE A 115 13.11 -7.35 0.50
CA ILE A 115 14.18 -6.71 1.27
C ILE A 115 14.39 -5.31 0.70
N GLU A 116 13.82 -4.30 1.38
CA GLU A 116 13.97 -2.90 1.00
C GLU A 116 15.40 -2.45 1.26
N LYS A 117 16.17 -2.20 0.19
CA LYS A 117 17.53 -1.66 0.27
C LYS A 117 17.46 -0.15 0.46
N VAL A 118 18.27 0.39 1.35
CA VAL A 118 18.39 1.84 1.52
C VAL A 118 19.41 2.36 0.51
N GLU A 119 18.92 2.94 -0.59
CA GLU A 119 19.79 3.52 -1.61
C GLU A 119 20.68 4.63 -1.03
N GLY A 120 21.99 4.51 -1.30
CA GLY A 120 23.01 5.46 -0.86
C GLY A 120 23.43 5.33 0.61
N ALA A 121 23.01 4.27 1.31
CA ALA A 121 23.50 3.96 2.64
C ALA A 121 24.32 2.66 2.62
N SER A 122 25.58 2.79 3.05
CA SER A 122 26.47 1.67 3.30
C SER A 122 26.60 1.45 4.81
N CYS A 123 26.81 0.20 5.20
CA CYS A 123 27.05 -0.19 6.57
C CYS A 123 28.38 0.44 7.04
N PRO A 124 28.40 1.22 8.14
CA PRO A 124 29.62 1.82 8.66
C PRO A 124 30.69 0.77 9.01
N ASP A 125 30.28 -0.40 9.50
CA ASP A 125 31.21 -1.41 10.02
C ASP A 125 31.87 -2.25 8.93
N CYS A 126 31.18 -2.49 7.81
CA CYS A 126 31.67 -3.43 6.79
C CYS A 126 31.49 -2.96 5.34
N GLY A 127 31.01 -1.73 5.11
CA GLY A 127 30.72 -1.20 3.79
C GLY A 127 29.57 -1.89 3.02
N GLY A 128 28.93 -2.89 3.62
CA GLY A 128 27.84 -3.67 3.01
C GLY A 128 26.55 -2.87 2.81
N GLN A 129 25.59 -3.40 2.05
CA GLN A 129 24.34 -2.69 1.80
C GLN A 129 23.45 -2.65 3.06
N VAL A 130 22.86 -1.51 3.35
CA VAL A 130 21.89 -1.39 4.45
C VAL A 130 20.50 -1.76 3.96
N VAL A 131 19.81 -2.61 4.73
CA VAL A 131 18.45 -3.08 4.45
C VAL A 131 17.49 -2.67 5.57
N VAL A 132 16.23 -2.42 5.22
CA VAL A 132 15.17 -2.17 6.19
C VAL A 132 14.63 -3.49 6.70
N ARG A 133 14.63 -3.67 8.02
CA ARG A 133 14.06 -4.81 8.73
C ARG A 133 12.96 -4.35 9.69
N ARG A 134 12.15 -5.29 10.17
CA ARG A 134 11.11 -5.05 11.16
C ARG A 134 11.30 -5.96 12.36
N THR A 135 11.04 -5.44 13.56
CA THR A 135 11.01 -6.27 14.79
C THR A 135 9.72 -7.08 14.85
N LYS A 136 9.63 -8.05 15.78
CA LYS A 136 8.39 -8.80 16.07
C LYS A 136 7.20 -7.88 16.39
N LYS A 137 7.46 -6.71 16.98
CA LYS A 137 6.46 -5.67 17.30
C LYS A 137 6.21 -4.70 16.13
N GLY A 138 6.72 -4.97 14.93
CA GLY A 138 6.46 -4.18 13.72
C GLY A 138 7.28 -2.89 13.57
N ARG A 139 8.12 -2.53 14.55
CA ARG A 139 8.99 -1.34 14.44
C ARG A 139 10.08 -1.56 13.38
N ARG A 140 10.25 -0.58 12.49
CA ARG A 140 11.30 -0.62 11.47
C ARG A 140 12.67 -0.28 12.08
N PHE A 141 13.70 -0.99 11.62
CA PHE A 141 15.10 -0.68 11.89
C PHE A 141 15.94 -0.93 10.63
N TYR A 142 17.15 -0.38 10.61
CA TYR A 142 18.10 -0.50 9.52
C TYR A 142 19.18 -1.48 9.96
N GLY A 143 19.49 -2.49 9.16
CA GLY A 143 20.52 -3.48 9.47
C GLY A 143 21.40 -3.78 8.27
N CYS A 144 22.57 -4.35 8.52
CA CYS A 144 23.46 -4.77 7.44
C CYS A 144 22.89 -5.98 6.66
N SER A 145 23.05 -6.01 5.34
CA SER A 145 22.73 -7.16 4.50
C SER A 145 23.54 -8.41 4.87
N ASN A 146 24.75 -8.23 5.39
CA ASN A 146 25.71 -9.30 5.67
C ASN A 146 25.51 -9.95 7.05
N TYR A 147 24.37 -9.75 7.71
CA TYR A 147 24.03 -10.49 8.93
C TYR A 147 24.00 -12.01 8.64
N PRO A 148 24.62 -12.88 9.47
CA PRO A 148 25.11 -12.63 10.83
C PRO A 148 26.57 -12.17 10.94
N LYS A 149 27.33 -12.09 9.83
CA LYS A 149 28.74 -11.69 9.81
C LYS A 149 28.94 -10.23 10.24
N CYS A 150 28.00 -9.36 9.88
CA CYS A 150 27.96 -7.98 10.36
C CYS A 150 26.66 -7.77 11.17
N LYS A 151 26.82 -7.39 12.45
CA LYS A 151 25.71 -7.21 13.42
C LYS A 151 25.22 -5.76 13.53
N TRP A 152 25.72 -4.86 12.69
CA TRP A 152 25.32 -3.46 12.69
C TRP A 152 23.81 -3.29 12.50
N ALA A 153 23.19 -2.52 13.41
CA ALA A 153 21.80 -2.13 13.33
C ALA A 153 21.61 -0.70 13.87
N SER A 154 20.67 0.05 13.28
CA SER A 154 20.33 1.41 13.68
C SER A 154 18.83 1.66 13.60
N TRP A 155 18.29 2.45 14.52
CA TRP A 155 16.91 2.92 14.49
C TRP A 155 16.72 4.13 13.57
N ARG A 156 17.79 4.90 13.34
CA ARG A 156 17.76 6.10 12.47
C ARG A 156 18.19 5.72 11.06
N LYS A 157 17.50 6.29 10.06
CA LYS A 157 17.89 6.10 8.66
C LYS A 157 19.31 6.65 8.47
N PRO A 158 20.31 5.83 8.09
CA PRO A 158 21.64 6.34 7.78
C PRO A 158 21.53 7.40 6.68
N LYS A 159 22.12 8.58 6.90
CA LYS A 159 22.18 9.64 5.90
C LYS A 159 23.12 9.18 4.77
N LYS A 160 22.85 9.62 3.53
CA LYS A 160 23.83 9.53 2.45
C LYS A 160 25.09 10.26 2.93
N GLU A 161 26.19 9.54 3.12
CA GLU A 161 27.48 10.19 3.35
C GLU A 161 27.88 10.90 2.06
N ASN A 162 27.60 12.20 1.99
CA ASN A 162 28.33 13.07 1.08
C ASN A 162 29.79 13.08 1.56
N LYS A 163 30.66 12.43 0.79
CA LYS A 163 32.11 12.26 0.97
C LYS A 163 32.91 13.59 0.98
N LYS A 164 32.40 14.69 1.56
CA LYS A 164 33.02 16.04 1.51
C LYS A 164 33.31 16.72 2.85
N LEU A 165 33.18 16.06 4.00
CA LEU A 165 33.47 16.68 5.31
C LEU A 165 34.53 15.94 6.16
N GLN A 166 35.61 15.46 5.52
CA GLN A 166 36.82 14.98 6.23
C GLN A 166 38.10 15.71 5.81
N LYS A 167 38.02 16.87 5.14
CA LYS A 167 39.21 17.68 4.76
C LYS A 167 39.33 19.03 5.48
N LYS A 168 38.66 19.22 6.61
CA LYS A 168 38.90 20.37 7.50
C LYS A 168 38.95 19.87 8.93
N ILE A 169 40.12 19.41 9.32
CA ILE A 169 40.81 19.51 10.63
C ILE A 169 42.07 18.65 10.40
N ASN A 170 43.04 19.24 9.72
CA ASN A 170 44.46 19.00 9.90
C ASN A 170 45.06 20.40 10.07
#